data_AF-A0A176FBT6-F1
#
_entry.id   AF-A0A176FBT6-F1
#
_cell.length_a   1.000
_cell.length_b   1.000
_cell.length_c   1.000
_cell.angle_alpha   90.00
_cell.angle_beta   90.00
_cell.angle_gamma   90.00
#
_symmetry.space_group_name_H-M   'P 1'
#
loop_
_entity.id
_entity.type
_entity.pdbx_description
1 polymer ?
#
loop_
_entity_poly.entity_id
_entity_poly.type
_entity_poly.pdbx_seq_one_letter_code
_entity_poly.pdbx_strand_id
1 'polypeptide(L)' 'MADSEQTVTIDGKEYALDSLSEAARTQLANVRITDQEITRLERQLAITRTARQSYARSLSEKLPEG' A
#
# COMPACT_ATOMS: atom_id res chain seq x y z
N MET A 1 2.72 20.37 30.87
CA MET A 1 1.90 19.56 29.96
C MET A 1 2.60 19.63 28.63
N ALA A 2 3.14 18.50 28.14
CA ALA A 2 3.84 18.49 26.87
C ALA A 2 2.77 18.33 25.78
N ASP A 3 2.40 19.43 25.13
CA ASP A 3 1.70 19.38 23.86
C ASP A 3 2.66 18.71 22.87
N SER A 4 2.47 17.42 22.63
CA SER A 4 3.15 16.72 21.56
C SER A 4 2.49 17.15 20.25
N GLU A 5 3.03 18.21 19.64
CA GLU A 5 2.74 18.62 18.28
C GLU A 5 2.91 17.41 17.36
N GLN A 6 1.79 16.85 16.89
CA GLN A 6 1.82 15.76 15.93
C GLN A 6 2.25 16.35 14.59
N THR A 7 3.41 16.00 14.09
CA THR A 7 3.88 16.41 12.78
C THR A 7 3.59 15.33 11.73
N VAL A 8 3.37 15.77 10.49
CA VAL A 8 3.21 14.88 9.33
C VAL A 8 4.15 15.33 8.24
N THR A 9 4.77 14.38 7.55
CA THR A 9 5.57 14.67 6.37
C THR A 9 4.71 14.53 5.13
N ILE A 10 4.57 15.61 4.36
CA ILE A 10 3.87 15.64 3.06
C ILE A 10 4.88 16.16 2.03
N ASP A 11 5.11 15.41 0.96
CA ASP A 11 6.08 15.74 -0.10
C ASP A 11 7.50 16.08 0.42
N GLY A 12 7.94 15.37 1.47
CA GLY A 12 9.26 15.56 2.08
C GLY A 12 9.39 16.79 2.97
N LYS A 13 8.30 17.53 3.24
CA LYS A 13 8.26 18.64 4.19
C LYS A 13 7.46 18.27 5.42
N GLU A 14 7.94 18.66 6.59
CA GLU A 14 7.21 18.50 7.84
C GLU A 14 6.20 19.63 8.04
N TYR A 15 5.00 19.24 8.44
CA TYR A 15 3.90 20.13 8.78
C TYR A 15 3.36 19.75 10.15
N ALA A 16 3.10 20.73 11.00
CA ALA A 16 2.34 20.50 12.23
C ALA A 16 0.90 20.16 11.84
N LEU A 17 0.35 19.06 12.36
CA LEU A 17 -0.97 18.55 11.95
C LEU A 17 -2.05 19.60 12.23
N ASP A 18 -1.95 20.30 13.36
CA ASP A 18 -2.79 21.42 13.79
C ASP A 18 -2.74 22.65 12.87
N SER A 19 -1.64 22.87 12.15
CA SER A 19 -1.51 23.92 11.14
C SER A 19 -2.25 23.64 9.82
N LEU A 20 -2.70 22.40 9.60
CA LEU A 20 -3.40 22.00 8.39
C LEU A 20 -4.86 22.45 8.40
N SER A 21 -5.39 22.88 7.24
CA SER A 21 -6.83 23.10 7.07
C SER A 21 -7.61 21.80 7.24
N GLU A 22 -8.90 21.89 7.58
CA GLU A 22 -9.78 20.72 7.67
C GLU A 22 -9.79 19.92 6.36
N ALA A 23 -9.89 20.61 5.22
CA ALA A 23 -9.79 20.00 3.89
C ALA A 23 -8.47 19.25 3.68
N ALA A 24 -7.33 19.82 4.11
CA ALA A 24 -6.03 19.17 4.00
C ALA A 24 -5.95 17.90 4.85
N ARG A 25 -6.50 17.91 6.07
CA ARG A 25 -6.54 16.72 6.94
C ARG A 25 -7.40 15.60 6.35
N THR A 26 -8.53 15.95 5.75
CA THR A 26 -9.40 14.99 5.05
C THR A 26 -8.66 14.33 3.89
N GLN A 27 -7.94 15.11 3.07
CA GLN A 27 -7.17 14.53 1.97
C GLN A 27 -5.98 13.71 2.45
N LEU A 28 -5.31 14.11 3.52
CA LEU A 28 -4.26 13.30 4.13
C LEU A 28 -4.81 11.95 4.61
N ALA A 29 -6.00 11.91 5.22
CA ALA A 29 -6.65 10.66 5.61
C ALA A 29 -6.98 9.78 4.40
N ASN A 30 -7.53 10.37 3.33
CA ASN A 30 -7.85 9.65 2.10
C ASN A 30 -6.60 9.05 1.42
N VAL A 31 -5.49 9.80 1.38
CA VAL A 31 -4.21 9.30 0.86
C VAL A 31 -3.73 8.11 1.69
N ARG A 32 -3.70 8.23 3.02
CA ARG A 32 -3.26 7.13 3.90
C ARG A 32 -4.09 5.87 3.74
N ILE A 33 -5.41 5.99 3.60
CA ILE A 33 -6.29 4.84 3.35
C ILE A 33 -5.97 4.22 1.99
N THR A 34 -5.76 5.06 0.97
CA THR A 34 -5.41 4.59 -0.39
C THR A 34 -4.08 3.84 -0.39
N ASP A 35 -3.06 4.34 0.31
CA ASP A 35 -1.75 3.68 0.43
C ASP A 35 -1.84 2.31 1.12
N GLN A 36 -2.70 2.19 2.14
CA GLN A 36 -2.98 0.92 2.80
C GLN A 36 -3.64 -0.08 1.85
N GLU A 37 -4.58 0.39 1.03
CA GLU A 37 -5.23 -0.45 0.02
C GLU A 37 -4.28 -0.88 -1.10
N ILE A 38 -3.39 0.00 -1.56
CA ILE A 38 -2.32 -0.34 -2.51
C ILE A 38 -1.46 -1.46 -1.92
N THR A 39 -0.99 -1.29 -0.68
CA THR A 39 -0.17 -2.30 0.01
C THR A 39 -0.92 -3.63 0.18
N ARG A 40 -2.24 -3.60 0.39
CA ARG A 40 -3.08 -4.81 0.44
C ARG A 40 -3.14 -5.50 -0.91
N LEU A 41 -3.37 -4.75 -1.99
CA LEU A 41 -3.43 -5.26 -3.35
C LEU A 41 -2.10 -5.85 -3.81
N GLU A 42 -0.98 -5.21 -3.49
CA GLU A 42 0.36 -5.72 -3.81
C GLU A 42 0.63 -7.08 -3.14
N ARG A 43 0.23 -7.24 -1.87
CA ARG A 43 0.32 -8.53 -1.17
C ARG A 43 -0.53 -9.60 -1.85
N GLN A 44 -1.77 -9.26 -2.23
CA GLN A 44 -2.65 -10.20 -2.93
C GLN A 44 -2.08 -10.59 -4.29
N LEU A 45 -1.54 -9.63 -5.03
CA LEU A 45 -0.88 -9.87 -6.31
C LEU A 45 0.34 -10.78 -6.17
N ALA A 46 1.16 -10.60 -5.12
CA ALA A 46 2.30 -11.47 -4.85
C ALA A 46 1.86 -12.93 -4.61
N ILE A 47 0.83 -13.13 -3.79
CA ILE A 47 0.23 -14.46 -3.55
C ILE A 47 -0.25 -15.09 -4.86
N THR A 48 -1.01 -14.33 -5.66
CA THR A 48 -1.54 -14.83 -6.93
C THR A 48 -0.44 -15.15 -7.94
N ARG A 49 0.64 -14.36 -7.99
CA ARG A 49 1.80 -14.63 -8.85
C ARG A 49 2.48 -15.96 -8.48
N THR A 50 2.66 -16.23 -7.19
CA THR A 50 3.22 -17.50 -6.70
C THR A 50 2.33 -18.68 -7.08
N ALA A 51 1.01 -18.56 -6.87
CA ALA A 51 0.06 -19.60 -7.26
C ALA A 51 0.09 -19.88 -8.78
N ARG A 52 0.09 -18.82 -9.60
CA ARG A 52 0.22 -18.94 -11.06
C ARG A 52 1.49 -19.69 -11.46
N GLN A 53 2.63 -19.38 -10.85
CA GLN A 53 3.90 -20.03 -11.15
C GLN A 53 3.87 -21.52 -10.80
N SER A 54 3.27 -21.88 -9.65
CA SER A 54 3.05 -23.28 -9.26
C SER A 54 2.18 -24.02 -10.27
N TYR A 55 1.05 -23.43 -10.67
CA TYR A 55 0.16 -24.03 -11.67
C TYR A 55 0.81 -24.16 -13.05
N ALA A 56 1.58 -23.17 -13.48
CA ALA A 56 2.30 -23.22 -14.75
C ALA A 56 3.33 -24.37 -14.77
N ARG A 57 4.07 -24.55 -13.66
CA ARG A 57 5.00 -25.67 -13.51
C ARG A 57 4.27 -27.01 -13.55
N SER A 58 3.20 -27.16 -12.77
CA SER A 58 2.41 -28.40 -12.77
C SER A 58 1.81 -28.71 -14.14
N LEU A 59 1.39 -27.69 -14.88
CA LEU A 59 0.94 -27.87 -16.26
C LEU A 59 2.07 -28.36 -17.16
N SER A 60 3.26 -27.75 -17.10
CA SER A 60 4.40 -28.16 -17.92
C SER A 60 4.81 -29.62 -17.69
N GLU A 61 4.73 -30.10 -16.45
CA GLU A 61 5.04 -31.49 -16.08
C GLU A 61 4.01 -32.50 -16.65
N LYS A 62 2.84 -32.03 -17.09
CA LYS A 62 1.75 -32.85 -17.63
C LYS A 62 1.60 -32.75 -19.15
N LEU A 63 2.38 -31.89 -19.80
CA LEU A 63 2.36 -31.79 -21.26
C LEU A 63 3.14 -32.99 -21.84
N PRO A 64 2.66 -33.59 -22.95
CA PRO A 64 3.42 -34.63 -23.63
C PRO A 64 4.75 -34.05 -24.11
N GLU A 65 5.82 -34.84 -23.98
CA GLU A 65 7.08 -34.54 -24.65
C GLU A 65 6.83 -34.64 -26.16
N GLY A 66 7.14 -33.55 -26.86
CA GLY A 66 7.12 -33.51 -28.33
C GLY A 66 8.29 -34.27 -28.92
#